data_AF-A0A552RG12-F1
#
_entry.id   AF-A0A552RG12-F1
#
_cell.length_a   1.000
_cell.length_b   1.000
_cell.length_c   1.000
_cell.angle_alpha   90.00
_cell.angle_beta   90.00
_cell.angle_gamma   90.00
#
_symmetry.space_group_name_H-M   'P 1'
#
loop_
_entity.id
_entity.type
_entity.pdbx_description
1 polymer ?
#
loop_
_entity_poly.entity_id
_entity_poly.type
_entity_poly.pdbx_seq_one_letter_code
_entity_poly.pdbx_strand_id
1 'polypeptide(L)'
;MPGRFSTVARPATACEATHTVFEDDLETYLAEHWPAWTERRKELAKQGDGYVADCKHAPTYAEAARTAGGEPKLLYSLLENVMALVSY
;
A
#
# COMPACT_ATOMS: atom_id res chain seq x y z
N MET A 1 -38.22 -7.71 17.11
CA MET A 1 -36.93 -8.32 16.73
C MET A 1 -36.02 -7.21 16.23
N PRO A 2 -35.07 -6.67 17.01
CA PRO A 2 -34.04 -5.81 16.44
C PRO A 2 -32.93 -6.71 15.87
N GLY A 3 -32.62 -6.51 14.59
CA GLY A 3 -31.51 -7.18 13.91
C GLY A 3 -30.21 -6.87 14.64
N ARG A 4 -29.47 -7.92 14.98
CA ARG A 4 -28.16 -7.83 15.60
C ARG A 4 -27.20 -7.28 14.55
N PHE A 5 -26.94 -5.98 14.56
CA PHE A 5 -25.77 -5.44 13.88
C PHE A 5 -24.55 -6.01 14.59
N SER A 6 -23.92 -7.02 14.00
CA SER A 6 -22.57 -7.40 14.40
C SER A 6 -21.68 -6.21 14.06
N THR A 7 -21.30 -5.41 15.05
CA THR A 7 -20.16 -4.51 14.97
C THR A 7 -18.91 -5.38 14.84
N VAL A 8 -18.62 -5.83 13.63
CA VAL A 8 -17.33 -6.41 13.32
C VAL A 8 -16.33 -5.27 13.55
N ALA A 9 -15.51 -5.38 14.59
CA ALA A 9 -14.45 -4.43 14.83
C ALA A 9 -13.58 -4.39 13.57
N ARG A 10 -13.26 -3.18 13.10
CA ARG A 10 -12.39 -2.99 11.95
C ARG A 10 -11.05 -3.67 12.25
N PRO A 11 -10.53 -4.53 11.35
CA PRO A 11 -9.27 -5.20 11.62
C PRO A 11 -8.15 -4.17 11.71
N ALA A 12 -7.27 -4.31 12.71
CA ALA A 12 -6.10 -3.46 12.81
C ALA A 12 -5.14 -3.75 11.66
N THR A 13 -4.39 -2.73 11.23
CA THR A 13 -3.30 -2.92 10.26
C THR A 13 -2.27 -3.91 10.81
N ALA A 14 -2.07 -5.03 10.12
CA ALA A 14 -1.19 -6.11 10.55
C ALA A 14 -0.61 -6.86 9.36
N CYS A 15 0.62 -7.35 9.49
CA CYS A 15 1.26 -8.21 8.50
C CYS A 15 1.48 -9.60 9.12
N GLU A 16 0.78 -10.59 8.60
CA GLU A 16 0.91 -11.99 8.99
C GLU A 16 1.68 -12.78 7.92
N ALA A 17 2.11 -13.99 8.27
CA ALA A 17 2.95 -14.83 7.41
C ALA A 17 2.32 -15.14 6.03
N THR A 18 0.99 -15.19 5.95
CA THR A 18 0.26 -15.57 4.72
C THR A 18 -0.52 -14.43 4.09
N HIS A 19 -0.75 -13.34 4.82
CA HIS A 19 -1.57 -12.22 4.36
C HIS A 19 -1.24 -10.95 5.15
N THR A 20 -1.54 -9.80 4.55
CA THR A 20 -1.42 -8.50 5.20
C THR A 20 -2.77 -7.81 5.16
N VAL A 21 -3.19 -7.27 6.30
CA VAL A 21 -4.42 -6.53 6.48
C VAL A 21 -4.07 -5.06 6.69
N PHE A 22 -4.76 -4.19 5.94
CA PHE A 22 -4.76 -2.76 6.19
C PHE A 22 -6.11 -2.39 6.81
N GLU A 23 -6.09 -1.53 7.82
CA GLU A 23 -7.32 -1.10 8.53
C GLU A 23 -8.32 -0.43 7.57
N ASP A 24 -7.80 0.40 6.67
CA ASP A 24 -8.54 0.97 5.54
C ASP A 24 -8.23 0.18 4.26
N ASP A 25 -7.26 0.68 3.49
CA ASP A 25 -6.70 0.06 2.31
C ASP A 25 -5.22 0.42 2.20
N LEU A 26 -4.53 -0.24 1.28
CA LEU A 26 -3.11 0.01 1.04
C LEU A 26 -2.86 1.48 0.65
N GLU A 27 -3.74 2.11 -0.12
CA GLU A 27 -3.51 3.48 -0.61
C GLU A 27 -3.58 4.50 0.54
N THR A 28 -4.52 4.32 1.47
CA THR A 28 -4.70 5.12 2.67
C THR A 28 -3.50 4.93 3.60
N TYR A 29 -3.08 3.69 3.82
CA TYR A 29 -1.88 3.38 4.60
C TYR A 29 -0.63 4.06 4.02
N LEU A 30 -0.43 3.99 2.70
CA LEU A 30 0.72 4.64 2.04
C LEU A 30 0.63 6.15 2.09
N ALA A 31 -0.56 6.74 1.99
CA ALA A 31 -0.73 8.18 2.11
C ALA A 31 -0.38 8.70 3.51
N GLU A 32 -0.72 7.96 4.56
CA GLU A 32 -0.48 8.34 5.95
C GLU A 32 0.97 8.06 6.38
N HIS A 33 1.48 6.88 6.07
CA HIS A 33 2.78 6.40 6.58
C HIS A 33 3.93 6.62 5.60
N TRP A 34 3.64 6.91 4.33
CA TRP A 34 4.64 7.24 3.33
C TRP A 34 4.24 8.45 2.46
N PRO A 35 4.04 9.66 3.02
CA PRO A 35 3.59 10.82 2.25
C PRO A 35 4.47 11.15 1.03
N ALA A 36 5.79 10.89 1.13
CA ALA A 36 6.74 11.07 0.03
C ALA A 36 6.39 10.22 -1.21
N TRP A 37 5.85 9.02 -1.02
CA TRP A 37 5.32 8.19 -2.11
C TRP A 37 4.17 8.88 -2.85
N THR A 38 3.21 9.44 -2.09
CA THR A 38 2.03 10.10 -2.65
C THR A 38 2.42 11.35 -3.44
N GLU A 39 3.29 12.19 -2.90
CA GLU A 39 3.77 13.37 -3.63
C GLU A 39 4.56 12.98 -4.87
N ARG A 40 5.41 11.95 -4.77
CA ARG A 40 6.19 11.49 -5.92
C ARG A 40 5.30 10.94 -7.05
N ARG A 41 4.25 10.19 -6.74
CA ARG A 41 3.25 9.75 -7.73
C ARG A 41 2.59 10.91 -8.45
N LYS A 42 2.18 11.95 -7.71
CA LYS A 42 1.55 13.14 -8.29
C LYS A 42 2.52 13.89 -9.20
N GLU A 43 3.80 13.98 -8.85
CA GLU A 43 4.83 14.57 -9.70
C GLU A 43 5.00 13.79 -11.01
N LEU A 44 5.13 12.46 -10.95
CA LEU A 44 5.27 11.61 -12.13
C LEU A 44 4.06 11.72 -13.06
N ALA A 45 2.84 11.73 -12.49
CA ALA A 45 1.62 11.92 -13.28
C ALA A 45 1.55 13.29 -13.99
N LYS A 46 2.11 14.35 -13.37
CA LYS A 46 2.19 15.68 -13.98
C LYS A 46 3.24 15.79 -15.08
N GLN A 47 4.30 14.98 -15.04
CA GLN A 47 5.35 15.00 -16.05
C GLN A 47 4.83 14.52 -17.41
N GLY A 48 3.84 13.63 -17.42
CA GLY A 48 3.38 12.97 -18.64
C GLY A 48 4.49 12.08 -19.25
N ASP A 49 4.11 11.24 -20.21
CA ASP A 49 4.94 10.17 -20.80
C ASP A 49 5.02 8.90 -19.93
N GLY A 50 4.22 7.88 -20.29
CA GLY A 50 4.18 6.57 -19.61
C GLY A 50 3.51 6.54 -18.21
N TYR A 51 3.30 7.68 -17.57
CA TYR A 51 2.63 7.82 -16.27
C TYR A 51 1.19 8.35 -16.45
N VAL A 52 0.23 7.64 -15.86
CA VAL A 52 -1.21 7.94 -16.01
C VAL A 52 -1.78 8.72 -14.83
N ALA A 53 -2.80 9.54 -15.12
CA ALA A 53 -3.41 10.48 -14.19
C ALA A 53 -4.16 9.80 -13.03
N ASP A 54 -4.66 8.57 -13.21
CA ASP A 54 -5.29 7.81 -12.13
C ASP A 54 -4.29 7.30 -11.09
N CYS A 55 -2.98 7.43 -11.37
CA CYS A 55 -1.90 7.00 -10.51
C CYS A 55 -2.11 5.56 -10.01
N LYS A 56 -2.64 4.66 -10.86
CA LYS A 56 -2.89 3.23 -10.59
C LYS A 56 -2.27 2.34 -11.66
N HIS A 57 -1.05 2.67 -12.07
CA HIS A 57 -0.35 1.98 -13.15
C HIS A 57 1.03 1.49 -12.70
N ALA A 58 1.35 0.24 -13.04
CA ALA A 58 2.53 -0.46 -12.51
C ALA A 58 3.85 0.32 -12.71
N PRO A 59 4.15 0.90 -13.90
CA PRO A 59 5.29 1.81 -14.10
C PRO A 59 5.33 2.99 -13.14
N THR A 60 4.21 3.67 -12.90
CA THR A 60 4.14 4.81 -11.96
C THR A 60 4.45 4.37 -10.54
N TYR A 61 3.98 3.17 -10.13
CA TYR A 61 4.22 2.63 -8.79
C TYR A 61 5.68 2.25 -8.63
N ALA A 62 6.24 1.56 -9.60
CA ALA A 62 7.63 1.11 -9.55
C ALA A 62 8.59 2.31 -9.45
N GLU A 63 8.39 3.35 -10.26
CA GLU A 63 9.25 4.52 -10.23
C GLU A 63 9.03 5.38 -8.98
N ALA A 64 7.78 5.53 -8.52
CA ALA A 64 7.50 6.24 -7.28
C ALA A 64 8.14 5.55 -6.06
N ALA A 65 8.04 4.22 -5.93
CA ALA A 65 8.64 3.48 -4.82
C ALA A 65 10.16 3.59 -4.84
N ARG A 66 10.76 3.50 -6.04
CA ARG A 66 12.21 3.58 -6.22
C ARG A 66 12.78 4.94 -5.83
N THR A 67 12.05 6.01 -6.12
CA THR A 67 12.54 7.38 -5.95
C THR A 67 12.00 8.07 -4.69
N ALA A 68 10.96 7.53 -4.06
CA ALA A 68 10.49 7.97 -2.76
C ALA A 68 11.40 7.40 -1.65
N GLY A 69 11.76 8.24 -0.68
CA GLY A 69 12.52 7.82 0.50
C GLY A 69 11.60 7.53 1.68
N GLY A 70 12.05 6.68 2.62
CA GLY A 70 11.40 6.51 3.92
C GLY A 70 10.26 5.49 3.95
N GLU A 71 10.38 4.38 3.22
CA GLU A 71 9.39 3.31 3.16
C GLU A 71 8.96 2.79 4.57
N PRO A 72 7.65 2.55 4.81
CA PRO A 72 7.16 2.02 6.08
C PRO A 72 7.65 0.59 6.37
N LYS A 73 7.97 0.32 7.64
CA LYS A 73 8.42 -1.01 8.11
C LYS A 73 7.48 -2.16 7.74
N LEU A 74 6.16 -1.90 7.71
CA LEU A 74 5.17 -2.92 7.39
C LEU A 74 5.30 -3.47 5.97
N LEU A 75 5.75 -2.64 5.01
CA LEU A 75 5.98 -3.10 3.63
C LEU A 75 7.18 -4.04 3.53
N TYR A 76 8.24 -3.79 4.30
CA TYR A 76 9.36 -4.73 4.39
C TYR A 76 8.89 -6.10 4.91
N SER A 77 8.08 -6.13 5.98
CA SER A 77 7.51 -7.38 6.49
C SER A 77 6.61 -8.10 5.49
N LEU A 78 5.79 -7.35 4.72
CA LEU A 78 4.99 -7.90 3.63
C LEU A 78 5.88 -8.57 2.58
N LEU A 79 6.95 -7.91 2.15
CA LEU A 79 7.87 -8.43 1.13
C LEU A 79 8.61 -9.67 1.62
N GLU A 80 9.10 -9.67 2.86
CA GLU A 80 9.73 -10.84 3.48
C GLU A 80 8.79 -12.05 3.50
N ASN A 81 7.53 -11.85 3.89
CA ASN A 81 6.53 -12.93 3.91
C ASN A 81 6.23 -13.46 2.51
N VAL A 82 6.09 -12.56 1.51
CA VAL A 82 5.89 -12.98 0.11
C VAL A 82 7.08 -13.79 -0.42
N MET A 83 8.32 -13.36 -0.16
CA MET A 83 9.52 -14.11 -0.57
C MET A 83 9.58 -15.49 0.09
N ALA A 84 9.20 -15.58 1.38
CA ALA A 84 9.14 -16.84 2.09
C ALA A 84 8.11 -17.81 1.48
N LEU A 85 6.95 -17.32 1.04
CA LEU A 85 5.89 -18.16 0.44
C LEU A 85 6.27 -18.71 -0.95
N VAL A 86 7.01 -17.96 -1.76
CA VAL A 86 7.44 -18.36 -3.11
C VAL A 86 8.61 -19.36 -3.07
N SER A 87 9.28 -19.46 -1.92
CA SER A 87 10.44 -20.34 -1.73
C SER A 87 10.08 -21.77 -1.30
N TYR A 88 8.79 -22.14 -1.33
CA TYR A 88 8.26 -23.47 -0.98
C TYR A 88 7.86 -24.31 -2.19
#